data_AF-A0A522FRS5-F1
#
_entry.id   AF-A0A522FRS5-F1
#
_cell.length_a   1.000
_cell.length_b   1.000
_cell.length_c   1.000
_cell.angle_alpha   90.00
_cell.angle_beta   90.00
_cell.angle_gamma   90.00
#
_symmetry.space_group_name_H-M   'P 1'
#
loop_
_entity.id
_entity.type
_entity.pdbx_description
1 polymer ?
#
loop_
_entity_poly.entity_id
_entity_poly.type
_entity_poly.pdbx_seq_one_letter_code
_entity_poly.pdbx_strand_id
1 'polypeptide(L)'
;MNEDTPHKEKKRISRWKLFGLILFSAILMVLYVSNVLYVDSELEEIQSLKKIYNSYRNGNELLKTDIIKLESAERIIPLAEKELGMMKSDKPPSVLQLDVPNNEKKDE
;
A
#
# COMPACT_ATOMS: atom_id res chain seq x y z
N MET A 1 64.87 4.99 48.93
CA MET A 1 64.46 4.45 47.63
C MET A 1 63.32 5.34 47.18
N ASN A 2 63.61 6.32 46.30
CA ASN A 2 62.66 7.39 46.00
C ASN A 2 61.74 6.95 44.87
N GLU A 3 60.43 7.02 45.13
CA GLU A 3 59.39 6.74 44.15
C GLU A 3 59.27 7.93 43.19
N ASP A 4 59.75 7.77 41.96
CA ASP A 4 59.48 8.71 40.88
C ASP A 4 58.05 8.52 40.37
N THR A 5 57.11 9.32 40.89
CA THR A 5 55.77 9.41 40.31
C THR A 5 55.82 10.24 39.03
N PRO A 6 55.33 9.74 37.87
CA PRO A 6 55.34 10.52 36.64
C PRO A 6 54.30 11.65 36.73
N HIS A 7 54.77 12.90 36.75
CA HIS A 7 53.93 14.08 36.59
C HIS A 7 53.22 14.02 35.23
N LYS A 8 51.92 13.73 35.24
CA LYS A 8 51.05 13.77 34.07
C LYS A 8 50.87 15.23 33.63
N GLU A 9 51.68 15.68 32.67
CA GLU A 9 51.52 17.02 32.10
C GLU A 9 50.11 17.19 31.53
N LYS A 10 49.36 18.15 32.07
CA LYS A 10 48.05 18.55 31.55
C LYS A 10 48.27 19.25 30.22
N LYS A 11 48.11 18.51 29.11
CA LYS A 11 48.14 19.03 27.73
C LYS A 11 47.23 20.26 27.62
N ARG A 12 47.81 21.45 27.46
CA ARG A 12 47.06 22.69 27.20
C ARG A 12 46.40 22.58 25.83
N ILE A 13 45.08 22.51 25.81
CA ILE A 13 44.29 22.58 24.58
C ILE A 13 44.46 23.98 23.99
N SER A 14 44.85 24.06 22.73
CA SER A 14 44.94 25.34 22.01
C SER A 14 43.52 25.90 21.81
N ARG A 15 43.35 27.21 22.05
CA ARG A 15 42.08 27.93 21.87
C ARG A 15 41.48 27.74 20.48
N TRP A 16 42.34 27.60 19.46
CA TRP A 16 41.93 27.30 18.09
C TRP A 16 41.33 25.91 17.90
N LYS A 17 41.83 24.90 18.63
CA LYS A 17 41.24 23.55 18.63
C LYS A 17 39.87 23.55 19.29
N LEU A 18 39.71 24.32 20.37
CA LEU A 18 38.42 24.49 21.03
C LEU A 18 37.41 25.17 20.10
N PHE A 19 37.83 26.22 19.38
CA PHE A 19 37.01 26.90 18.39
C PHE A 19 36.57 25.97 17.26
N GLY A 20 37.50 25.19 16.70
CA GLY A 20 37.19 24.20 15.67
C GLY A 20 36.19 23.15 16.14
N LEU A 21 36.33 22.68 17.39
CA LEU A 21 35.41 21.71 17.98
C LEU A 21 34.00 22.28 18.15
N ILE A 22 33.89 23.51 18.65
CA ILE A 22 32.59 24.19 18.81
C ILE A 22 31.93 24.39 17.45
N LEU A 23 32.68 24.87 16.45
CA LEU A 23 32.14 25.09 15.11
C LEU A 23 31.68 23.76 14.47
N PHE A 24 32.48 22.71 14.61
CA PHE A 24 32.14 21.39 14.11
C PHE A 24 30.90 20.82 14.80
N SER A 25 30.80 20.96 16.12
CA SER A 25 29.63 20.56 16.90
C SER A 25 28.37 21.32 16.46
N ALA A 26 28.47 22.62 16.19
CA ALA A 26 27.35 23.42 15.71
C ALA A 26 26.87 22.96 14.33
N ILE A 27 27.80 22.67 13.41
CA ILE A 27 27.47 22.13 12.08
C ILE A 27 26.75 20.79 12.20
N LEU A 28 27.26 19.87 13.02
CA LEU A 28 26.62 18.57 13.26
C LEU A 28 25.21 18.73 13.84
N MET A 29 25.02 19.67 14.76
CA MET A 29 23.71 19.95 15.34
C MET A 29 22.71 20.43 14.28
N VAL A 30 23.12 21.35 13.40
CA VAL A 30 22.26 21.85 12.31
C VAL A 30 21.91 20.74 11.34
N LEU A 31 22.89 19.91 10.93
CA LEU A 31 22.66 18.77 10.04
C LEU A 31 21.67 17.76 10.66
N TYR A 32 21.83 17.47 11.95
CA TYR A 32 20.94 16.56 12.65
C TYR A 32 19.50 17.10 12.69
N VAL A 33 19.31 18.35 13.11
CA VAL A 33 17.97 18.97 13.18
C VAL A 33 17.34 19.03 11.79
N SER A 34 18.11 19.41 10.77
CA SER A 34 17.61 19.44 9.39
C SER A 34 17.17 18.06 8.90
N ASN A 35 17.90 17.00 9.25
CA ASN A 35 17.55 15.64 8.89
C ASN A 35 16.26 15.21 9.60
N VAL A 36 16.15 15.44 10.92
CA VAL A 36 14.96 15.10 11.69
C VAL A 36 13.71 15.79 11.12
N LEU A 37 13.80 17.08 10.79
CA LEU A 37 12.69 17.82 10.18
C LEU A 37 12.30 17.25 8.82
N TYR A 38 13.29 16.88 7.99
CA TYR A 38 13.04 16.29 6.69
C TYR A 38 12.34 14.93 6.81
N VAL A 39 12.84 14.06 7.69
CA VAL A 39 12.24 12.75 7.94
C VAL A 39 10.81 12.88 8.47
N ASP A 40 10.56 13.85 9.36
CA ASP A 40 9.22 14.10 9.90
C ASP A 40 8.25 14.53 8.78
N SER A 41 8.65 15.44 7.90
CA SER A 41 7.83 15.84 6.75
C SER A 41 7.54 14.68 5.79
N GLU A 42 8.53 13.82 5.53
CA GLU A 42 8.35 12.66 4.66
C GLU A 42 7.40 11.63 5.30
N LEU A 43 7.48 11.46 6.63
CA LEU A 43 6.57 10.59 7.37
C LEU A 43 5.13 11.10 7.35
N GLU A 44 4.92 12.41 7.46
CA GLU A 44 3.59 13.02 7.30
C GLU A 44 3.03 12.77 5.90
N GLU A 45 3.85 12.93 4.86
CA GLU A 45 3.43 12.68 3.48
C GLU A 45 3.04 11.20 3.27
N ILE A 46 3.86 10.26 3.74
CA ILE A 46 3.56 8.82 3.70
C ILE A 46 2.24 8.51 4.42
N GLN A 47 2.01 9.10 5.59
CA GLN A 47 0.77 8.91 6.34
C GLN A 47 -0.44 9.45 5.57
N SER A 48 -0.30 10.62 4.96
CA SER A 48 -1.36 11.23 4.14
C SER A 48 -1.70 10.34 2.94
N LEU A 49 -0.69 9.83 2.24
CA LEU A 49 -0.85 8.98 1.07
C LEU A 49 -1.45 7.63 1.44
N LYS A 50 -1.03 7.05 2.56
CA LYS A 50 -1.60 5.82 3.12
C LYS A 50 -3.09 5.99 3.47
N LYS A 51 -3.48 7.14 4.01
CA LYS A 51 -4.89 7.44 4.31
C LYS A 51 -5.73 7.51 3.03
N ILE A 52 -5.22 8.17 2.00
CA ILE A 52 -5.86 8.26 0.68
C ILE A 52 -6.01 6.86 0.06
N TYR A 53 -4.93 6.08 0.05
CA TYR A 53 -4.94 4.71 -0.46
C TYR A 53 -5.98 3.84 0.26
N ASN A 54 -6.03 3.89 1.60
CA ASN A 54 -7.00 3.14 2.38
C ASN A 54 -8.44 3.59 2.08
N SER A 55 -8.66 4.88 1.85
CA SER A 55 -9.97 5.41 1.44
C SER A 55 -10.42 4.83 0.10
N TYR A 56 -9.55 4.83 -0.91
CA TYR A 56 -9.86 4.25 -2.22
C TYR A 56 -10.08 2.75 -2.14
N ARG A 57 -9.24 2.04 -1.39
CA ARG A 57 -9.39 0.59 -1.19
C ARG A 57 -10.73 0.26 -0.56
N ASN A 58 -11.11 0.96 0.51
CA ASN A 58 -12.39 0.74 1.18
C ASN A 58 -13.56 1.06 0.27
N GLY A 59 -13.48 2.16 -0.50
CA GLY A 59 -14.51 2.51 -1.48
C GLY A 59 -14.68 1.43 -2.56
N ASN A 60 -13.57 0.83 -3.01
CA ASN A 60 -13.61 -0.25 -3.99
C ASN A 60 -14.25 -1.52 -3.43
N GLU A 61 -13.93 -1.90 -2.19
CA GLU A 61 -14.57 -3.05 -1.52
C GLU A 61 -16.08 -2.84 -1.33
N LEU A 62 -16.50 -1.62 -0.97
CA LEU A 62 -17.92 -1.27 -0.89
C LEU A 62 -18.60 -1.38 -2.27
N LEU A 63 -17.99 -0.82 -3.31
CA LEU A 63 -18.54 -0.88 -4.67
C LEU A 63 -18.64 -2.33 -5.16
N LYS A 64 -17.63 -3.15 -4.89
CA LYS A 64 -17.65 -4.58 -5.21
C LYS A 64 -18.78 -5.30 -4.49
N THR A 65 -19.02 -4.96 -3.21
CA THR A 65 -20.15 -5.51 -2.44
C THR A 65 -21.49 -5.11 -3.04
N ASP A 66 -21.63 -3.85 -3.47
CA ASP A 66 -22.84 -3.37 -4.13
C ASP A 66 -23.06 -4.03 -5.49
N ILE A 67 -22.02 -4.24 -6.29
CA ILE A 67 -22.10 -4.99 -7.55
C ILE A 67 -22.59 -6.41 -7.29
N ILE A 68 -21.98 -7.13 -6.34
CA ILE A 68 -22.39 -8.49 -5.99
C ILE A 68 -23.86 -8.51 -5.55
N LYS A 69 -24.29 -7.53 -4.78
CA LYS A 69 -25.69 -7.40 -4.35
C LYS A 69 -26.62 -7.12 -5.53
N LEU A 70 -26.21 -6.29 -6.48
CA LEU A 70 -26.98 -5.95 -7.68
C LEU A 70 -27.10 -7.14 -8.65
N GLU A 71 -26.01 -7.91 -8.79
CA GLU A 71 -25.92 -9.13 -9.61
C GLU A 71 -26.51 -10.36 -8.92
N SER A 72 -26.86 -10.26 -7.64
CA SER A 72 -27.43 -11.39 -6.91
C SER A 72 -28.73 -11.87 -7.57
N ALA A 73 -28.86 -13.19 -7.70
CA ALA A 73 -30.07 -13.81 -8.22
C ALA A 73 -31.32 -13.41 -7.40
N GLU A 74 -31.14 -13.16 -6.10
CA GLU A 74 -32.17 -12.64 -5.20
C GLU A 74 -32.77 -11.31 -5.69
N ARG A 75 -31.97 -10.45 -6.34
CA ARG A 75 -32.47 -9.21 -6.94
C ARG A 75 -32.92 -9.39 -8.39
N ILE A 76 -32.20 -10.17 -9.19
CA ILE A 76 -32.48 -10.31 -10.63
C ILE A 76 -33.80 -11.05 -10.86
N ILE A 77 -34.06 -12.13 -10.12
CA ILE A 77 -35.25 -12.98 -10.35
C ILE A 77 -36.56 -12.18 -10.14
N PRO A 78 -36.78 -11.46 -9.01
CA PRO A 78 -38.00 -10.68 -8.83
C PRO A 78 -38.17 -9.58 -9.87
N LEU A 79 -37.08 -8.97 -10.34
CA LEU A 79 -37.13 -7.93 -11.37
C LEU A 79 -37.55 -8.53 -12.72
N ALA A 80 -36.99 -9.69 -13.09
CA ALA A 80 -37.35 -10.41 -14.30
C ALA A 80 -38.81 -10.91 -14.28
N GLU A 81 -39.28 -11.38 -13.13
CA GLU A 81 -40.67 -11.82 -12.95
C GLU A 81 -41.64 -10.64 -13.04
N LYS A 82 -41.34 -9.52 -12.35
CA LYS A 82 -42.24 -8.36 -12.26
C LYS A 82 -42.27 -7.51 -13.52
N GLU A 83 -41.11 -7.20 -14.09
CA GLU A 83 -40.99 -6.24 -15.21
C GLU A 83 -41.01 -6.93 -16.57
N LEU A 84 -40.48 -8.15 -16.68
CA LEU A 84 -40.38 -8.89 -17.94
C LEU A 84 -41.41 -10.04 -18.05
N GLY A 85 -42.21 -10.27 -17.01
CA GLY A 85 -43.19 -11.36 -16.98
C GLY A 85 -42.55 -12.75 -17.10
N MET A 86 -41.26 -12.86 -16.79
CA MET A 86 -40.55 -14.14 -16.85
C MET A 86 -41.01 -15.06 -15.73
N MET A 87 -40.87 -16.37 -15.92
CA MET A 87 -41.09 -17.36 -14.87
C MET A 87 -39.84 -18.20 -14.71
N LYS A 88 -39.48 -18.50 -13.46
CA LYS A 88 -38.37 -19.40 -13.18
C LYS A 88 -38.69 -20.80 -13.72
N SER A 89 -37.80 -21.35 -14.55
CA SER A 89 -37.92 -22.73 -15.03
C SER A 89 -37.59 -23.70 -13.89
N ASP A 90 -38.48 -24.67 -13.65
CA ASP A 90 -38.26 -25.76 -12.68
C ASP A 90 -37.24 -26.79 -13.16
N LYS A 91 -36.96 -26.81 -14.48
CA LYS A 91 -36.02 -27.76 -15.08
C LYS A 91 -34.65 -27.09 -15.24
N PRO A 92 -33.56 -27.77 -14.84
CA PRO A 92 -32.21 -27.29 -15.08
C PRO A 92 -31.93 -27.20 -16.59
N PRO A 93 -31.06 -26.27 -17.03
CA PRO A 93 -30.73 -26.12 -18.43
C PRO A 93 -30.07 -27.40 -18.97
N SER A 94 -30.58 -27.91 -20.08
CA SER A 94 -29.96 -29.01 -20.81
C SER A 94 -28.87 -28.49 -21.73
N VAL A 95 -27.69 -29.13 -21.70
CA VAL A 95 -26.63 -28.84 -22.68
C VAL A 95 -27.15 -29.21 -24.07
N LEU A 96 -27.25 -28.23 -24.96
CA LEU A 96 -27.60 -28.46 -26.36
C LEU A 96 -26.45 -29.23 -27.02
N GLN A 97 -26.66 -30.51 -27.34
CA GLN A 97 -25.81 -31.21 -28.29
C GLN A 97 -26.17 -30.66 -29.66
N LEU A 98 -25.36 -29.71 -30.15
CA LEU A 98 -25.42 -29.29 -31.54
C LEU A 98 -24.87 -30.47 -32.36
N ASP A 99 -25.77 -31.27 -32.92
CA ASP A 99 -25.43 -32.21 -33.99
C ASP A 99 -24.98 -31.37 -35.19
N VAL A 100 -23.70 -31.02 -35.22
CA VAL A 100 -23.05 -30.49 -36.41
C VAL A 100 -23.06 -31.64 -37.41
N PRO A 101 -23.83 -31.57 -38.52
CA PRO A 101 -23.85 -32.64 -39.50
C PRO A 101 -22.46 -32.74 -40.10
N ASN A 102 -21.79 -33.85 -39.79
CA ASN A 102 -20.48 -34.19 -40.33
C ASN A 102 -20.63 -34.52 -41.83
N ASN A 103 -20.72 -33.49 -42.66
CA ASN A 103 -20.54 -33.59 -44.11
C ASN A 103 -19.03 -33.58 -44.41
N GLU A 104 -18.31 -34.60 -43.96
CA GLU A 104 -17.01 -34.94 -44.53
C GLU A 104 -17.13 -36.24 -45.34
N LYS A 105 -17.14 -36.03 -46.66
CA LYS A 105 -16.62 -36.90 -47.72
C LYS A 105 -17.40 -38.19 -48.01
N LYS A 106 -18.36 -38.05 -48.91
CA LYS A 106 -18.38 -38.89 -50.11
C LYS A 106 -17.14 -38.53 -50.95
N ASP A 107 -16.45 -39.57 -51.42
CA ASP A 107 -15.69 -39.69 -52.68
C ASP A 107 -14.41 -40.50 -52.41
N GLU A 108 -14.54 -41.83 -52.48
CA GLU A 108 -13.83 -42.74 -53.40
C GLU A 108 -14.05 -44.21 -53.01
#